data_AF-A0A101FWE1-F1
#
_entry.id   AF-A0A101FWE1-F1
#
_cell.length_a   1.000
_cell.length_b   1.000
_cell.length_c   1.000
_cell.angle_alpha   90.00
_cell.angle_beta   90.00
_cell.angle_gamma   90.00
#
_symmetry.space_group_name_H-M   'P 1'
#
loop_
_entity.id
_entity.type
_entity.pdbx_description
1 polymer ?
#
loop_
_entity_poly.entity_id
_entity_poly.type
_entity_poly.pdbx_seq_one_letter_code
_entity_poly.pdbx_strand_id
1 'polypeptide(L)'
;LPVADRQDSQDLCFLGNVDYRDFLQRYAPESYDQGEIVDPHGNELGQHEGLALYTIGQRKGIRIAAAEPYYVIDKDVKNNRLIVGFAEQTGKSALIAVQPCWISGEVPEPGQVFEVMIRYRATPEEAVLANASETEFRLEFKKPLRGITPGQVAVLYRGEECLGGGIIQHFA
;
A
#
# COMPACT_ATOMS: atom_id res chain seq x y z
N LEU A 1 -9.70 -34.34 12.12
CA LEU A 1 -8.49 -34.12 11.28
C LEU A 1 -7.40 -33.55 12.17
N PRO A 2 -6.12 -33.96 12.02
CA PRO A 2 -5.02 -33.60 12.94
C PRO A 2 -4.61 -32.12 12.92
N VAL A 3 -5.24 -31.29 12.07
CA VAL A 3 -4.98 -29.84 11.93
C VAL A 3 -6.19 -28.99 12.32
N ALA A 4 -7.23 -29.60 12.91
CA ALA A 4 -8.50 -28.90 13.20
C ALA A 4 -8.33 -27.69 14.14
N ASP A 5 -7.37 -27.74 15.06
CA ASP A 5 -7.11 -26.69 16.05
C ASP A 5 -5.91 -25.80 15.69
N ARG A 6 -5.27 -26.04 14.54
CA ARG A 6 -4.11 -25.26 14.13
C ARG A 6 -4.59 -23.91 13.62
N GLN A 7 -4.17 -22.83 14.28
CA GLN A 7 -4.41 -21.47 13.78
C GLN A 7 -3.75 -21.28 12.41
N ASP A 8 -4.46 -20.58 11.53
CA ASP A 8 -3.92 -20.16 10.24
C ASP A 8 -2.69 -19.28 10.45
N SER A 9 -1.61 -19.56 9.71
CA SER A 9 -0.43 -18.70 9.69
C SER A 9 -0.85 -17.27 9.34
N GLN A 10 -0.48 -16.33 10.20
CA GLN A 10 -0.57 -14.89 9.92
C GLN A 10 0.83 -14.39 9.54
N ASP A 11 0.90 -13.25 8.84
CA ASP A 11 2.13 -12.60 8.38
C ASP A 11 2.91 -13.37 7.28
N LEU A 12 4.21 -13.10 7.13
CA LEU A 12 5.05 -13.64 6.06
C LEU A 12 5.26 -15.14 6.25
N CYS A 13 4.74 -15.94 5.33
CA CYS A 13 4.72 -17.41 5.41
C CYS A 13 6.08 -18.07 5.72
N PHE A 14 7.20 -17.45 5.32
CA PHE A 14 8.55 -18.00 5.51
C PHE A 14 9.19 -17.61 6.85
N LEU A 15 8.64 -16.64 7.59
CA LEU A 15 9.20 -16.20 8.86
C LEU A 15 8.78 -17.07 10.04
N GLY A 16 7.73 -17.88 9.90
CA GLY A 16 7.19 -18.66 11.00
C GLY A 16 6.78 -17.75 12.16
N ASN A 17 7.50 -17.82 13.28
CA ASN A 17 7.24 -17.02 14.48
C ASN A 17 8.22 -15.84 14.65
N VAL A 18 9.10 -15.58 13.68
CA VAL A 18 10.08 -14.48 13.75
C VAL A 18 9.39 -13.17 13.41
N ASP A 19 9.58 -12.13 14.23
CA ASP A 19 9.11 -10.78 13.92
C ASP A 19 9.81 -10.26 12.65
N TYR A 20 9.04 -9.73 11.71
CA TYR A 20 9.56 -9.18 10.47
C TYR A 20 10.56 -8.03 10.71
N ARG A 21 10.46 -7.31 11.84
CA ARG A 21 11.39 -6.26 12.23
C ARG A 21 12.77 -6.85 12.52
N ASP A 22 12.83 -7.90 13.34
CA ASP A 22 14.09 -8.61 13.63
C ASP A 22 14.70 -9.18 12.34
N PHE A 23 13.86 -9.67 11.43
CA PHE A 23 14.31 -10.13 10.11
C PHE A 23 14.91 -8.99 9.28
N LEU A 24 14.23 -7.85 9.15
CA LEU A 24 14.74 -6.69 8.42
C LEU A 24 16.06 -6.19 9.03
N GLN A 25 16.16 -6.11 10.35
CA GLN A 25 17.38 -5.66 11.02
C GLN A 25 18.58 -6.55 10.69
N ARG A 26 18.36 -7.86 10.55
CA ARG A 26 19.40 -8.83 10.26
C ARG A 26 19.82 -8.86 8.79
N TYR A 27 18.86 -8.75 7.87
CA TYR A 27 19.09 -9.01 6.45
C TYR A 27 19.10 -7.76 5.57
N ALA A 28 18.58 -6.63 6.06
CA ALA A 28 18.58 -5.34 5.39
C ALA A 28 18.77 -4.21 6.42
N PRO A 29 19.91 -4.15 7.13
CA PRO A 29 20.14 -3.20 8.22
C PRO A 29 19.98 -1.73 7.80
N GLU A 30 20.24 -1.40 6.53
CA GLU A 30 20.00 -0.08 5.93
C GLU A 30 18.52 0.35 6.00
N SER A 31 17.59 -0.59 6.18
CA SER A 31 16.16 -0.30 6.39
C SER A 31 15.88 0.50 7.67
N TYR A 32 16.86 0.58 8.58
CA TYR A 32 16.81 1.31 9.85
C TYR A 32 17.51 2.67 9.79
N ASP A 33 17.93 3.12 8.62
CA ASP A 33 18.54 4.44 8.45
C ASP A 33 17.57 5.55 8.85
N GLN A 34 17.92 6.25 9.92
CA GLN A 34 17.09 7.33 10.46
C GLN A 34 17.01 8.50 9.48
N GLY A 35 15.85 9.14 9.46
CA GLY A 35 15.56 10.26 8.58
C GLY A 35 14.50 11.18 9.16
N GLU A 36 14.25 12.28 8.47
CA GLU A 36 13.34 13.34 8.95
C GLU A 36 11.88 12.90 8.78
N ILE A 37 11.07 13.22 9.79
CA ILE A 37 9.61 13.25 9.66
C ILE A 37 9.24 14.69 9.32
N VAL A 38 8.60 14.90 8.18
CA VAL A 38 8.21 16.24 7.70
C VAL A 38 6.71 16.32 7.46
N ASP A 39 6.17 17.54 7.57
CA ASP A 39 4.83 17.84 7.08
C ASP A 39 4.80 18.04 5.54
N PRO A 40 3.63 18.22 4.92
CA PRO A 40 3.53 18.43 3.46
C PRO A 40 4.14 19.75 2.98
N HIS A 41 4.43 20.68 3.89
CA HIS A 41 5.08 21.96 3.62
C HIS A 41 6.61 21.87 3.77
N GLY A 42 7.13 20.70 4.18
CA GLY A 42 8.55 20.46 4.39
C GLY A 42 9.05 20.92 5.77
N ASN A 43 8.16 21.23 6.72
CA ASN A 43 8.58 21.53 8.09
C ASN A 43 8.96 20.23 8.80
N GLU A 44 10.14 20.20 9.40
CA GLU A 44 10.59 19.07 10.22
C GLU A 44 9.78 19.00 11.52
N LEU A 45 9.24 17.81 11.79
CA LEU A 45 8.46 17.50 12.99
C LEU A 45 9.21 16.58 13.95
N GLY A 46 10.21 15.85 13.46
CA GLY A 46 11.02 14.90 14.25
C GLY A 46 11.75 13.91 13.35
N GLN A 47 12.05 12.72 13.88
CA GLN A 47 12.82 11.68 13.18
C GLN A 47 12.15 10.32 13.22
N HIS A 48 12.31 9.53 12.16
CA HIS A 48 11.81 8.15 12.06
C HIS A 48 12.93 7.13 12.22
N GLU A 49 12.60 5.94 12.72
CA GLU A 49 13.52 4.80 12.95
C GLU A 49 13.83 3.98 11.67
N GLY A 50 13.76 4.61 10.49
CA GLY A 50 13.88 3.94 9.18
C GLY A 50 12.57 3.81 8.39
N LEU A 51 12.61 4.18 7.10
CA LEU A 51 11.41 4.27 6.25
C LEU A 51 10.69 2.92 6.07
N ALA A 52 11.40 1.80 6.10
CA ALA A 52 10.82 0.47 5.91
C ALA A 52 9.80 0.10 7.00
N LEU A 53 9.86 0.73 8.17
CA LEU A 53 8.97 0.47 9.30
C LEU A 53 7.60 1.18 9.18
N TYR A 54 7.39 1.92 8.09
CA TYR A 54 6.22 2.75 7.85
C TYR A 54 5.55 2.42 6.52
N THR A 55 4.23 2.30 6.57
CA THR A 55 3.35 2.07 5.41
C THR A 55 2.46 3.29 5.19
N ILE A 56 2.12 3.62 3.94
CA ILE A 56 1.19 4.72 3.65
C ILE A 56 -0.17 4.45 4.30
N GLY A 57 -0.75 5.46 4.93
CA GLY A 57 -1.97 5.37 5.74
C GLY A 57 -1.75 4.88 7.18
N GLN A 58 -0.52 4.55 7.59
CA GLN A 58 -0.20 4.16 8.96
C GLN A 58 -0.38 5.33 9.94
N ARG A 59 -1.05 5.10 11.06
CA ARG A 59 -1.20 6.05 12.18
C ARG A 59 -0.25 5.75 13.35
N LYS A 60 -0.13 4.48 13.72
CA LYS A 60 0.63 4.06 14.91
C LYS A 60 2.13 4.14 14.64
N GLY A 61 2.92 4.41 15.68
CA GLY A 61 4.38 4.38 15.60
C GLY A 61 5.05 5.67 15.11
N ILE A 62 4.30 6.69 14.67
CA ILE A 62 4.86 7.99 14.25
C ILE A 62 5.45 8.78 15.44
N ARG A 63 4.90 8.61 16.65
CA ARG A 63 5.40 9.20 17.92
C ARG A 63 5.62 10.72 17.93
N ILE A 64 4.95 11.47 17.04
CA ILE A 64 4.92 12.94 17.04
C ILE A 64 3.61 13.42 17.68
N ALA A 65 3.70 14.39 18.60
CA ALA A 65 2.54 15.01 19.24
C ALA A 65 1.91 16.08 18.34
N ALA A 66 0.59 16.07 18.23
CA ALA A 66 -0.20 17.07 17.50
C ALA A 66 -1.62 17.15 18.07
N ALA A 67 -2.37 18.19 17.66
CA ALA A 67 -3.77 18.38 18.05
C ALA A 67 -4.68 17.25 17.54
N GLU A 68 -4.32 16.65 16.40
CA GLU A 68 -5.00 15.52 15.77
C GLU A 68 -3.96 14.50 15.27
N PRO A 69 -4.35 13.22 15.11
CA PRO A 69 -3.40 12.16 14.81
C PRO A 69 -2.81 12.29 13.40
N TYR A 70 -1.48 12.24 13.31
CA TYR A 70 -0.77 12.09 12.04
C TYR A 70 -0.98 10.71 11.43
N TYR A 71 -0.95 10.70 10.10
CA TYR A 71 -0.91 9.54 9.23
C TYR A 71 0.25 9.70 8.26
N VAL A 72 0.89 8.59 7.89
CA VAL A 72 1.86 8.57 6.79
C VAL A 72 1.09 8.83 5.50
N ILE A 73 1.39 9.93 4.81
CA ILE A 73 0.74 10.27 3.54
C ILE A 73 1.64 9.97 2.34
N ASP A 74 2.96 9.98 2.53
CA ASP A 74 3.94 9.70 1.47
C ASP A 74 5.34 9.36 2.06
N LYS A 75 6.23 8.86 1.21
CA LYS A 75 7.63 8.50 1.55
C LYS A 75 8.57 9.00 0.45
N ASP A 76 9.45 9.92 0.81
CA ASP A 76 10.53 10.39 -0.06
C ASP A 76 11.77 9.53 0.16
N VAL A 77 11.84 8.40 -0.56
CA VAL A 77 12.95 7.44 -0.45
C VAL A 77 14.28 8.07 -0.86
N LYS A 78 14.26 9.00 -1.83
CA LYS A 78 15.48 9.63 -2.35
C LYS A 78 16.17 10.50 -1.30
N ASN A 79 15.39 11.22 -0.49
CA ASN A 79 15.92 12.10 0.54
C ASN A 79 15.80 11.51 1.96
N ASN A 80 15.36 10.26 2.08
CA ASN A 80 15.08 9.58 3.35
C ASN A 80 14.14 10.38 4.28
N ARG A 81 12.97 10.78 3.77
CA ARG A 81 11.98 11.55 4.55
C ARG A 81 10.62 10.86 4.61
N LEU A 82 10.05 10.79 5.81
CA LEU A 82 8.70 10.33 6.06
C LEU A 82 7.74 11.52 6.06
N ILE A 83 6.80 11.56 5.12
CA ILE A 83 5.87 12.68 5.01
C ILE A 83 4.58 12.30 5.73
N VAL A 84 4.20 13.10 6.73
CA VAL A 84 3.01 12.88 7.55
C VAL A 84 2.01 14.03 7.41
N GLY A 85 0.73 13.71 7.51
CA GLY A 85 -0.36 14.67 7.44
C GLY A 85 -1.59 14.16 8.16
N PHE A 86 -2.73 14.82 7.97
CA PHE A 86 -3.98 14.43 8.59
C PHE A 86 -4.77 13.46 7.72
N ALA A 87 -5.79 12.83 8.30
CA ALA A 87 -6.53 11.74 7.66
C ALA A 87 -7.13 12.14 6.29
N GLU A 88 -7.55 13.39 6.13
CA GLU A 88 -8.14 13.91 4.89
C GLU A 88 -7.15 13.93 3.72
N GLN A 89 -5.85 14.04 4.01
CA GLN A 89 -4.78 14.13 3.01
C GLN A 89 -4.29 12.75 2.53
N THR A 90 -4.81 11.66 3.09
CA THR A 90 -4.41 10.28 2.73
C THR A 90 -5.16 9.71 1.53
N GLY A 91 -6.24 10.37 1.08
CA GLY A 91 -7.06 9.90 -0.03
C GLY A 91 -6.42 10.20 -1.38
N LYS A 92 -6.39 9.22 -2.28
CA LYS A 92 -5.95 9.36 -3.67
C LYS A 92 -7.07 8.95 -4.62
N SER A 93 -7.13 9.63 -5.76
CA SER A 93 -8.21 9.48 -6.74
C SER A 93 -7.89 8.45 -7.82
N ALA A 94 -6.62 8.12 -8.00
CA ALA A 94 -6.19 7.16 -9.00
C ALA A 94 -4.94 6.39 -8.54
N LEU A 95 -4.73 5.24 -9.16
CA LEU A 95 -3.49 4.49 -9.06
C LEU A 95 -3.05 3.94 -10.42
N ILE A 96 -1.75 3.73 -10.55
CA ILE A 96 -1.11 3.03 -11.66
C ILE A 96 -0.47 1.77 -11.10
N ALA A 97 -0.81 0.63 -11.68
CA ALA A 97 -0.22 -0.66 -11.37
C ALA A 97 0.52 -1.22 -12.58
N VAL A 98 1.63 -1.89 -12.31
CA VAL A 98 2.53 -2.49 -13.31
C VAL A 98 2.60 -4.00 -13.15
N GLN A 99 3.21 -4.66 -14.13
CA GLN A 99 3.33 -6.12 -14.16
C GLN A 99 1.97 -6.82 -14.01
N PRO A 100 0.99 -6.48 -14.87
CA PRO A 100 -0.32 -7.08 -14.78
C PRO A 100 -0.23 -8.59 -15.02
N CYS A 101 -0.99 -9.34 -14.22
CA CYS A 101 -1.24 -10.76 -14.41
C CYS A 101 -2.75 -10.94 -14.55
N TRP A 102 -3.21 -11.20 -15.77
CA TRP A 102 -4.61 -11.44 -16.08
C TRP A 102 -4.89 -12.94 -16.12
N ILE A 103 -5.91 -13.39 -15.39
CA ILE A 103 -6.23 -14.83 -15.24
C ILE A 103 -6.71 -15.43 -16.56
N SER A 104 -7.46 -14.68 -17.36
CA SER A 104 -7.86 -15.08 -18.72
C SER A 104 -6.71 -15.02 -19.74
N GLY A 105 -5.60 -14.35 -19.39
CA GLY A 105 -4.53 -14.00 -20.34
C GLY A 105 -4.84 -12.80 -21.23
N GLU A 106 -6.04 -12.21 -21.11
CA GLU A 106 -6.47 -11.08 -21.93
C GLU A 106 -6.52 -9.78 -21.11
N VAL A 107 -6.09 -8.67 -21.72
CA VAL A 107 -6.16 -7.34 -21.11
C VAL A 107 -7.62 -6.88 -21.09
N PRO A 108 -8.21 -6.52 -19.93
CA PRO A 108 -9.57 -6.03 -19.87
C PRO A 108 -9.75 -4.70 -20.62
N GLU A 109 -10.93 -4.50 -21.22
CA GLU A 109 -11.23 -3.28 -21.96
C GLU A 109 -11.30 -2.04 -21.04
N PRO A 110 -10.61 -0.94 -21.39
CA PRO A 110 -10.75 0.33 -20.68
C PRO A 110 -12.18 0.90 -20.73
N GLY A 111 -12.52 1.74 -19.76
CA GLY A 111 -13.82 2.38 -19.60
C GLY A 111 -14.84 1.59 -18.76
N GLN A 112 -14.53 0.34 -18.43
CA GLN A 112 -15.37 -0.50 -17.58
C GLN A 112 -15.15 -0.22 -16.08
N VAL A 113 -16.17 -0.50 -15.27
CA VAL A 113 -16.11 -0.41 -13.80
C VAL A 113 -15.84 -1.79 -13.22
N PHE A 114 -14.91 -1.84 -12.28
CA PHE A 114 -14.54 -3.06 -11.55
C PHE A 114 -14.54 -2.81 -10.04
N GLU A 115 -14.68 -3.89 -9.28
CA GLU A 115 -14.44 -3.91 -7.85
C GLU A 115 -12.93 -4.11 -7.62
N VAL A 116 -12.28 -3.17 -6.96
CA VAL A 116 -10.82 -3.19 -6.79
C VAL A 116 -10.46 -3.39 -5.34
N MET A 117 -9.64 -4.40 -5.07
CA MET A 117 -9.03 -4.62 -3.77
C MET A 117 -7.55 -4.22 -3.81
N ILE A 118 -7.18 -3.19 -3.05
CA ILE A 118 -5.79 -2.65 -3.01
C ILE A 118 -4.95 -3.19 -1.84
N ARG A 119 -5.57 -3.96 -0.94
CA ARG A 119 -4.91 -4.61 0.20
C ARG A 119 -5.65 -5.89 0.56
N TYR A 120 -4.95 -6.90 1.05
CA TYR A 120 -5.59 -8.11 1.55
C TYR A 120 -6.61 -7.79 2.65
N ARG A 121 -7.83 -8.35 2.52
CA ARG A 121 -8.98 -8.10 3.42
C ARG A 121 -9.47 -6.64 3.48
N ALA A 122 -9.14 -5.80 2.51
CA ALA A 122 -9.91 -4.56 2.32
C ALA A 122 -11.29 -4.87 1.74
N THR A 123 -12.26 -4.01 2.05
CA THR A 123 -13.48 -3.92 1.28
C THR A 123 -13.12 -3.49 -0.15
N PRO A 124 -13.56 -4.22 -1.19
CA PRO A 124 -13.39 -3.79 -2.57
C PRO A 124 -14.07 -2.43 -2.80
N GLU A 125 -13.46 -1.59 -3.63
CA GLU A 125 -13.98 -0.27 -3.98
C GLU A 125 -14.17 -0.17 -5.49
N GLU A 126 -15.22 0.50 -5.93
CA GLU A 126 -15.47 0.69 -7.36
C GLU A 126 -14.42 1.62 -7.98
N ALA A 127 -13.82 1.19 -9.08
CA ALA A 127 -12.95 2.02 -9.90
C ALA A 127 -13.21 1.80 -11.40
N VAL A 128 -13.00 2.86 -12.18
CA VAL A 128 -12.97 2.80 -13.63
C VAL A 128 -11.58 2.37 -14.08
N LEU A 129 -11.50 1.37 -14.96
CA LEU A 129 -10.26 1.05 -15.67
C LEU A 129 -10.02 2.09 -16.76
N ALA A 130 -9.28 3.15 -16.43
CA ALA A 130 -9.06 4.26 -17.35
C ALA A 130 -8.15 3.90 -18.53
N ASN A 131 -7.16 3.04 -18.29
CA ASN A 131 -6.26 2.52 -19.32
C ASN A 131 -5.74 1.14 -18.89
N ALA A 132 -5.46 0.26 -19.85
CA ALA A 132 -4.88 -1.05 -19.62
C ALA A 132 -4.02 -1.48 -20.81
N SER A 133 -2.86 -2.07 -20.53
CA SER A 133 -1.94 -2.65 -21.49
C SER A 133 -1.34 -3.95 -20.94
N GLU A 134 -0.44 -4.57 -21.70
CA GLU A 134 0.32 -5.74 -21.24
C GLU A 134 1.30 -5.42 -20.10
N THR A 135 1.66 -4.15 -19.90
CA THR A 135 2.70 -3.76 -18.94
C THR A 135 2.17 -3.00 -17.73
N GLU A 136 1.03 -2.32 -17.87
CA GLU A 136 0.45 -1.49 -16.82
C GLU A 136 -1.06 -1.28 -17.00
N PHE A 137 -1.72 -0.84 -15.93
CA PHE A 137 -3.08 -0.34 -15.98
C PHE A 137 -3.29 0.80 -14.98
N ARG A 138 -4.27 1.66 -15.29
CA ARG A 138 -4.66 2.80 -14.46
C ARG A 138 -6.09 2.66 -14.00
N LEU A 139 -6.30 2.83 -12.71
CA LEU A 139 -7.62 2.83 -12.08
C LEU A 139 -7.95 4.21 -11.54
N GLU A 140 -9.20 4.63 -11.72
CA GLU A 140 -9.74 5.89 -11.21
C GLU A 140 -10.93 5.63 -10.30
N PHE A 141 -10.84 6.10 -9.06
CA PHE A 141 -11.84 5.91 -8.02
C PHE A 141 -12.83 7.07 -8.00
N LYS A 142 -14.13 6.76 -7.84
CA LYS A 142 -15.18 7.79 -7.74
C LYS A 142 -15.02 8.66 -6.48
N LYS A 143 -14.43 8.11 -5.42
CA LYS A 143 -14.14 8.79 -4.16
C LYS A 143 -12.66 8.59 -3.81
N PRO A 144 -11.98 9.58 -3.20
CA PRO A 144 -10.61 9.41 -2.77
C PRO A 144 -10.45 8.18 -1.85
N LEU A 145 -9.64 7.23 -2.26
CA LEU A 145 -9.36 6.00 -1.54
C LEU A 145 -8.10 6.16 -0.69
N ARG A 146 -8.19 5.76 0.58
CA ARG A 146 -7.06 5.82 1.52
C ARG A 146 -6.22 4.55 1.46
N GLY A 147 -4.93 4.70 1.72
CA GLY A 147 -4.02 3.56 1.91
C GLY A 147 -3.54 2.90 0.61
N ILE A 148 -3.68 3.59 -0.54
CA ILE A 148 -3.01 3.17 -1.77
C ILE A 148 -1.49 3.25 -1.53
N THR A 149 -0.83 2.10 -1.58
CA THR A 149 0.58 1.96 -1.20
C THR A 149 1.38 1.27 -2.30
N PRO A 150 2.44 1.91 -2.83
CA PRO A 150 3.34 1.30 -3.79
C PRO A 150 3.95 0.00 -3.26
N GLY A 151 4.06 -1.00 -4.12
CA GLY A 151 4.49 -2.36 -3.78
C GLY A 151 3.36 -3.29 -3.32
N GLN A 152 2.18 -2.78 -2.95
CA GLN A 152 0.99 -3.62 -2.78
C GLN A 152 0.37 -3.97 -4.13
N VAL A 153 -0.52 -4.96 -4.14
CA VAL A 153 -1.19 -5.43 -5.36
C VAL A 153 -2.60 -4.84 -5.42
N ALA A 154 -2.94 -4.25 -6.57
CA ALA A 154 -4.32 -3.92 -6.93
C ALA A 154 -4.91 -5.08 -7.71
N VAL A 155 -6.00 -5.67 -7.20
CA VAL A 155 -6.69 -6.82 -7.80
C VAL A 155 -8.08 -6.37 -8.28
N LEU A 156 -8.42 -6.74 -9.51
CA LEU A 156 -9.71 -6.42 -10.15
C LEU A 156 -10.65 -7.62 -10.03
N TYR A 157 -11.87 -7.33 -9.62
CA TYR A 157 -12.97 -8.27 -9.50
C TYR A 157 -14.20 -7.82 -10.29
N ARG A 158 -15.00 -8.80 -10.67
CA ARG A 158 -16.36 -8.64 -11.21
C ARG A 158 -17.27 -9.62 -10.48
N GLY A 159 -17.88 -9.18 -9.38
CA GLY A 159 -18.58 -10.07 -8.48
C GLY A 159 -17.63 -11.08 -7.86
N GLU A 160 -17.89 -12.37 -8.07
CA GLU A 160 -17.04 -13.45 -7.54
C GLU A 160 -15.84 -13.78 -8.44
N GLU A 161 -15.79 -13.23 -9.66
CA GLU A 161 -14.71 -13.47 -10.60
C GLU A 161 -13.51 -12.56 -10.29
N CYS A 162 -12.35 -13.16 -10.02
CA CYS A 162 -11.06 -12.47 -10.01
C CYS A 162 -10.56 -12.38 -11.46
N LEU A 163 -10.34 -11.18 -11.98
CA LEU A 163 -9.82 -10.98 -13.34
C LEU A 163 -8.29 -11.01 -13.37
N GLY A 164 -7.66 -10.61 -12.26
CA GLY A 164 -6.22 -10.45 -12.18
C GLY A 164 -5.83 -9.20 -11.40
N GLY A 165 -4.58 -8.80 -11.52
CA GLY A 165 -4.08 -7.63 -10.81
C GLY A 165 -2.65 -7.28 -11.18
N GLY A 166 -2.11 -6.25 -10.52
CA GLY A 166 -0.74 -5.78 -10.73
C GLY A 166 -0.20 -5.05 -9.51
N ILE A 167 1.10 -4.79 -9.52
CA ILE A 167 1.80 -4.13 -8.42
C ILE A 167 1.59 -2.63 -8.55
N ILE A 168 1.00 -2.00 -7.54
CA ILE A 168 0.83 -0.55 -7.45
C ILE A 168 2.22 0.09 -7.49
N GLN A 169 2.46 0.98 -8.46
CA GLN A 169 3.72 1.69 -8.60
C GLN A 169 3.59 3.14 -8.13
N HIS A 170 2.52 3.83 -8.55
CA HIS A 170 2.27 5.23 -8.26
C HIS A 170 0.76 5.51 -8.08
N PHE A 171 0.44 6.65 -7.48
CA PHE A 171 -0.92 7.11 -7.25
C PHE A 171 -1.06 8.61 -7.51
N ALA A 172 -2.28 9.06 -7.77
CA ALA A 172 -2.62 10.48 -8.01
C ALA A 172 -3.87 10.89 -7.23
#